data_AF-A0A2S7D8J6-F1
#
_entry.id   AF-A0A2S7D8J6-F1
#
_cell.length_a   1.000
_cell.length_b   1.000
_cell.length_c   1.000
_cell.angle_alpha   90.00
_cell.angle_beta   90.00
_cell.angle_gamma   90.00
#
_symmetry.space_group_name_H-M   'P 1'
#
loop_
_entity.id
_entity.type
_entity.pdbx_description
1 polymer ?
#
loop_
_entity_poly.entity_id
_entity_poly.type
_entity_poly.pdbx_seq_one_letter_code
_entity_poly.pdbx_strand_id
1 'polypeptide(L)'
;MDMTALALTRGKTYYRLTFADGDMTMPHVEPLVYIGDGEDASGERFCAFQDAVSYVTHGSRLAQGNRDQDDSPLYFISPLEIGESVVDLDQVAAQVQHCLSKAEALGWPVLPVLVRGWQSVES
;
A
#
# COMPACT_ATOMS: atom_id res chain seq x y z
N MET A 1 -4.82 -1.01 -21.05
CA MET A 1 -5.93 -1.69 -20.36
C MET A 1 -6.35 -0.78 -19.24
N ASP A 2 -7.59 -0.31 -19.30
CA ASP A 2 -8.17 0.58 -18.30
C ASP A 2 -8.36 -0.22 -17.00
N MET A 3 -7.79 0.27 -15.90
CA MET A 3 -7.58 -0.48 -14.66
C MET A 3 -8.65 -0.29 -13.60
N THR A 4 -9.67 0.51 -13.89
CA THR A 4 -10.75 0.89 -12.98
C THR A 4 -11.62 -0.28 -12.50
N ALA A 5 -11.37 -1.50 -12.98
CA ALA A 5 -12.04 -2.71 -12.52
C ALA A 5 -11.08 -3.91 -12.47
N LEU A 6 -9.92 -3.79 -11.81
CA LEU A 6 -9.25 -4.99 -11.30
C LEU A 6 -10.24 -5.70 -10.38
N ALA A 7 -10.87 -6.76 -10.87
CA ALA A 7 -11.70 -7.64 -10.06
C ALA A 7 -10.79 -8.26 -9.00
N LEU A 8 -10.71 -7.61 -7.85
CA LEU A 8 -9.83 -8.02 -6.77
C LEU A 8 -10.20 -9.45 -6.38
N THR A 9 -9.20 -10.31 -6.31
CA THR A 9 -9.40 -11.74 -6.01
C THR A 9 -9.06 -11.98 -4.56
N ARG A 10 -10.04 -12.42 -3.75
CA ARG A 10 -9.81 -12.69 -2.31
C ARG A 10 -8.68 -13.70 -2.14
N GLY A 11 -7.78 -13.43 -1.20
CA GLY A 11 -6.58 -14.23 -0.96
C GLY A 11 -5.42 -13.97 -1.93
N LYS A 12 -5.62 -13.17 -2.99
CA LYS A 12 -4.52 -12.74 -3.87
C LYS A 12 -3.74 -11.59 -3.21
N THR A 13 -2.43 -11.60 -3.41
CA THR A 13 -1.53 -10.52 -3.00
C THR A 13 -1.52 -9.39 -4.02
N TYR A 14 -1.59 -8.18 -3.48
CA TYR A 14 -1.41 -6.89 -4.14
C TYR A 14 -0.34 -6.12 -3.38
N TYR A 15 0.09 -4.98 -3.91
CA TYR A 15 1.19 -4.22 -3.35
C TYR A 15 0.80 -2.77 -3.20
N ARG A 16 0.92 -2.25 -1.98
CA ARG A 16 0.78 -0.83 -1.72
C ARG A 16 2.12 -0.15 -1.98
N LEU A 17 2.09 0.86 -2.84
CA LEU A 17 3.23 1.69 -3.20
C LEU A 17 3.13 3.03 -2.46
N THR A 18 4.15 3.33 -1.67
CA THR A 18 4.36 4.66 -1.07
C THR A 18 5.76 5.15 -1.39
N PHE A 19 6.05 6.43 -1.15
CA PHE A 19 7.36 7.03 -1.45
C PHE A 19 7.91 7.75 -0.23
N ALA A 20 9.20 7.57 0.05
CA ALA A 20 9.87 8.25 1.15
C ALA A 20 10.23 9.71 0.82
N ASP A 21 10.13 10.10 -0.45
CA ASP A 21 10.48 11.41 -0.98
C ASP A 21 9.38 11.97 -1.90
N GLY A 22 9.31 13.30 -2.02
CA GLY A 22 8.36 13.97 -2.92
C GLY A 22 8.68 13.78 -4.40
N ASP A 23 9.93 13.47 -4.74
CA ASP A 23 10.36 13.20 -6.12
C ASP A 23 10.02 11.78 -6.58
N MET A 24 9.46 10.94 -5.68
CA MET A 24 9.05 9.56 -5.94
C MET A 24 10.19 8.68 -6.47
N THR A 25 11.41 8.88 -5.95
CA THR A 25 12.59 8.10 -6.31
C THR A 25 12.87 6.96 -5.34
N MET A 26 12.26 6.99 -4.15
CA MET A 26 12.45 6.02 -3.08
C MET A 26 11.15 5.26 -2.79
N PRO A 27 10.77 4.27 -3.63
CA PRO A 27 9.55 3.50 -3.43
C PRO A 27 9.66 2.58 -2.22
N HIS A 28 8.59 2.52 -1.43
CA HIS A 28 8.33 1.47 -0.46
C HIS A 28 7.20 0.59 -1.00
N VAL A 29 7.45 -0.72 -1.01
CA VAL A 29 6.52 -1.73 -1.56
C VAL A 29 6.07 -2.61 -0.41
N GLU A 30 4.79 -2.54 -0.07
CA GLU A 30 4.21 -3.32 1.01
C GLU A 30 3.22 -4.37 0.47
N PRO A 31 3.46 -5.68 0.72
CA PRO A 31 2.58 -6.73 0.25
C PRO A 31 1.31 -6.84 1.11
N LEU A 32 0.15 -6.77 0.46
CA LEU A 32 -1.17 -6.83 1.08
C LEU A 32 -2.00 -7.95 0.45
N VAL A 33 -2.76 -8.68 1.26
CA VAL A 33 -3.71 -9.69 0.78
C VAL A 33 -5.11 -9.11 0.80
N TYR A 34 -5.79 -9.13 -0.35
CA TYR A 34 -7.17 -8.67 -0.43
C TYR A 34 -8.10 -9.67 0.27
N ILE A 35 -8.93 -9.17 1.20
CA ILE A 35 -9.81 -10.01 2.02
C ILE A 35 -11.30 -9.76 1.76
N GLY A 36 -11.65 -8.69 1.04
CA GLY A 36 -13.03 -8.43 0.58
C GLY A 36 -13.37 -6.95 0.53
N ASP A 37 -14.59 -6.63 0.11
CA ASP A 37 -15.13 -5.27 0.16
C ASP A 37 -16.01 -5.08 1.39
N GLY A 38 -16.19 -3.83 1.78
CA GLY A 38 -17.17 -3.41 2.78
C GLY A 38 -17.70 -2.01 2.51
N GLU A 39 -18.56 -1.57 3.41
CA GLU A 39 -19.15 -0.24 3.43
C GLU A 39 -19.05 0.28 4.87
N ASP A 40 -18.66 1.55 5.03
CA ASP A 40 -18.57 2.16 6.34
C ASP A 40 -19.93 2.69 6.82
N ALA A 41 -19.97 3.33 8.00
CA ALA A 41 -21.21 3.85 8.57
C ALA A 41 -21.82 5.02 7.76
N SER A 42 -21.05 5.66 6.89
CA SER A 42 -21.47 6.76 6.02
C SER A 42 -21.97 6.29 4.65
N GLY A 43 -21.84 4.99 4.36
CA GLY A 43 -22.16 4.42 3.05
C GLY A 43 -20.99 4.43 2.07
N GLU A 44 -19.78 4.76 2.52
CA GLU A 44 -18.60 4.78 1.67
C GLU A 44 -18.02 3.37 1.51
N ARG A 45 -17.80 2.96 0.26
CA ARG A 45 -17.25 1.64 -0.07
C ARG A 45 -15.74 1.62 0.13
N PHE A 46 -15.24 0.52 0.67
CA PHE A 46 -13.80 0.27 0.80
C PHE A 46 -13.45 -1.15 0.38
N CYS A 47 -12.19 -1.33 -0.03
CA CYS A 47 -11.54 -2.62 -0.20
C CYS A 47 -10.69 -2.91 1.04
N ALA A 48 -10.98 -4.01 1.72
CA ALA A 48 -10.26 -4.45 2.89
C ALA A 48 -9.07 -5.33 2.49
N PHE A 49 -7.92 -5.04 3.10
CA PHE A 49 -6.68 -5.77 2.95
C PHE A 49 -6.09 -6.10 4.31
N GLN A 50 -5.27 -7.15 4.34
CA GLN A 50 -4.49 -7.57 5.49
C GLN A 50 -3.02 -7.64 5.07
N ASP A 51 -2.10 -7.21 5.93
CA ASP A 51 -0.67 -7.42 5.69
C ASP A 51 -0.37 -8.90 5.38
N ALA A 52 0.46 -9.16 4.36
CA ALA A 52 0.72 -10.50 3.90
C ALA A 52 1.40 -11.39 4.95
N VAL A 53 2.29 -10.84 5.78
CA VAL A 53 2.96 -11.60 6.85
C VAL A 53 1.94 -12.09 7.88
N SER A 54 1.04 -11.19 8.29
CA SER A 54 -0.04 -11.52 9.21
C SER A 54 -1.06 -12.49 8.62
N TYR A 55 -1.38 -12.38 7.34
CA TYR A 55 -2.31 -13.29 6.65
C TYR A 55 -1.73 -14.70 6.58
N VAL A 56 -0.45 -14.86 6.27
CA VAL A 56 0.21 -16.18 6.26
C VAL A 56 0.24 -16.80 7.66
N THR A 57 0.47 -15.99 8.68
CA THR A 57 0.60 -16.47 10.06
C THR A 57 -0.75 -16.85 10.68
N HIS A 58 -1.78 -16.04 10.44
CA HIS A 58 -3.05 -16.16 11.15
C HIS A 58 -4.24 -16.52 10.25
N GLY A 59 -4.09 -16.49 8.93
CA GLY A 59 -5.20 -16.61 7.97
C GLY A 59 -6.00 -15.32 7.81
N SER A 60 -7.13 -15.42 7.09
CA SER A 60 -8.02 -14.29 6.85
C SER A 60 -8.80 -13.90 8.11
N ARG A 61 -8.64 -12.66 8.56
CA ARG A 61 -9.37 -12.15 9.73
C ARG A 61 -10.88 -12.03 9.56
N LEU A 62 -11.35 -11.65 8.37
CA LEU A 62 -12.79 -11.58 8.10
C LEU A 62 -13.46 -12.96 8.23
N ALA A 63 -12.72 -14.05 8.00
CA ALA A 63 -13.24 -15.41 8.16
C ALA A 63 -13.26 -15.89 9.63
N GLN A 64 -12.43 -15.28 10.50
CA GLN A 64 -12.25 -15.77 11.88
C GLN A 64 -13.18 -15.12 12.91
N GLY A 65 -13.87 -14.03 12.56
CA GLY A 65 -14.95 -13.45 13.38
C GLY A 65 -14.57 -12.98 14.78
N ASN A 66 -13.28 -13.04 15.18
CA ASN A 66 -12.86 -12.88 16.56
C ASN A 66 -11.75 -11.82 16.72
N ARG A 67 -11.93 -11.00 17.76
CA ARG A 67 -11.34 -9.67 17.98
C ARG A 67 -10.09 -9.65 18.87
N ASP A 68 -9.51 -10.81 19.18
CA ASP A 68 -8.50 -10.93 20.24
C ASP A 68 -7.04 -11.00 19.74
N GLN A 69 -6.78 -10.71 18.48
CA GLN A 69 -5.41 -10.55 17.99
C GLN A 69 -5.20 -9.08 17.65
N ASP A 70 -4.66 -8.27 18.56
CA ASP A 70 -4.55 -6.82 18.35
C ASP A 70 -3.44 -6.40 17.34
N ASP A 71 -2.54 -7.32 16.95
CA ASP A 71 -1.27 -6.92 16.31
C ASP A 71 -1.21 -7.05 14.78
N SER A 72 -2.28 -7.46 14.09
CA SER A 72 -2.23 -7.54 12.61
C SER A 72 -2.93 -6.36 11.95
N PRO A 73 -2.19 -5.51 11.21
CA PRO A 73 -2.78 -4.35 10.57
C PRO A 73 -3.76 -4.77 9.47
N LEU A 74 -4.97 -4.20 9.55
CA LEU A 74 -5.95 -4.20 8.47
C LEU A 74 -5.92 -2.84 7.80
N TYR A 75 -6.02 -2.85 6.48
CA TYR A 75 -6.04 -1.66 5.66
C TYR A 75 -7.41 -1.56 4.97
N PHE A 76 -8.07 -0.43 5.16
CA PHE A 76 -9.32 -0.09 4.48
C PHE A 76 -8.98 0.94 3.43
N ILE A 77 -8.96 0.53 2.17
CA ILE A 77 -8.42 1.31 1.05
C ILE A 77 -9.57 1.70 0.13
N SER A 78 -9.57 2.94 -0.35
CA SER A 78 -10.62 3.39 -1.27
C SER A 78 -10.53 2.61 -2.57
N PRO A 79 -11.67 2.23 -3.21
CA PRO A 79 -11.64 1.63 -4.54
C PRO A 79 -10.93 2.51 -5.59
N LEU A 80 -10.86 3.84 -5.36
CA LEU A 80 -10.16 4.79 -6.22
C LEU A 80 -8.63 4.66 -6.15
N GLU A 81 -8.10 4.05 -5.09
CA GLU A 81 -6.67 3.82 -4.92
C GLU A 81 -6.19 2.54 -5.61
N ILE A 82 -7.12 1.68 -6.05
CA ILE A 82 -6.81 0.43 -6.76
C ILE A 82 -6.34 0.77 -8.17
N GLY A 83 -5.13 0.33 -8.49
CA GLY A 83 -4.43 0.69 -9.72
C GLY A 83 -3.61 1.98 -9.63
N GLU A 84 -3.82 2.81 -8.60
CA GLU A 84 -3.04 4.02 -8.38
C GLU A 84 -1.93 3.78 -7.35
N SER A 85 -2.32 3.53 -6.09
CA SER A 85 -1.38 3.27 -4.99
C SER A 85 -1.36 1.80 -4.58
N VAL A 86 -2.38 1.00 -4.93
CA VAL A 86 -2.41 -0.45 -4.73
C VAL A 86 -2.47 -1.17 -6.06
N VAL A 87 -1.42 -1.92 -6.35
CA VAL A 87 -1.17 -2.47 -7.69
C VAL A 87 -0.85 -3.97 -7.64
N ASP A 88 -0.81 -4.63 -8.79
CA ASP A 88 -0.28 -5.99 -8.88
C ASP A 88 1.25 -6.01 -9.05
N LEU A 89 1.84 -7.22 -9.07
CA LEU A 89 3.30 -7.38 -9.12
C LEU A 89 3.93 -6.83 -10.41
N ASP A 90 3.25 -6.96 -11.55
CA ASP A 90 3.79 -6.51 -12.84
C ASP A 90 3.93 -4.97 -12.83
N GLN A 91 2.96 -4.32 -12.21
CA GLN A 91 2.95 -2.88 -12.03
C GLN A 91 3.98 -2.38 -11.03
N VAL A 92 4.27 -3.15 -9.96
CA VAL A 92 5.40 -2.85 -9.07
C VAL A 92 6.70 -2.79 -9.85
N ALA A 93 6.96 -3.77 -10.72
CA ALA A 93 8.17 -3.81 -11.52
C ALA A 93 8.28 -2.57 -12.44
N ALA A 94 7.18 -2.20 -13.10
CA ALA A 94 7.11 -1.00 -13.92
C ALA A 94 7.38 0.28 -13.11
N GLN A 95 6.80 0.39 -11.91
CA GLN A 95 6.99 1.56 -11.06
C GLN A 95 8.42 1.66 -10.53
N VAL A 96 9.02 0.56 -10.08
CA VAL A 96 10.41 0.54 -9.61
C VAL A 96 11.37 0.96 -10.73
N GLN A 97 11.13 0.49 -11.96
CA GLN A 97 11.91 0.91 -13.12
C GLN A 97 11.76 2.43 -13.40
N HIS A 98 10.56 2.97 -13.25
CA HIS A 98 10.32 4.40 -13.37
C HIS A 98 11.07 5.21 -12.29
N CYS A 99 11.02 4.76 -11.04
CA CYS A 99 11.76 5.37 -9.93
C CYS A 99 13.26 5.39 -10.17
N LEU A 100 13.81 4.27 -10.66
CA LEU A 100 15.22 4.15 -11.03
C LEU A 100 15.62 5.21 -12.06
N SER A 101 14.86 5.33 -13.16
CA SER A 101 15.15 6.32 -14.19
C SER A 101 15.05 7.77 -13.68
N LYS A 102 14.12 8.07 -12.76
CA LYS A 102 14.05 9.39 -12.10
C LYS A 102 15.26 9.63 -11.18
N ALA A 103 15.63 8.64 -10.38
CA ALA A 103 16.77 8.74 -9.48
C ALA A 103 18.07 9.04 -10.25
N GLU A 104 18.30 8.35 -11.37
CA GLU A 104 19.45 8.61 -12.26
C GLU A 104 19.44 10.04 -12.81
N ALA A 105 18.29 10.52 -13.29
CA ALA A 105 18.15 11.87 -13.83
C ALA A 105 18.38 12.97 -12.79
N LEU A 106 18.09 12.69 -11.51
CA LEU A 106 18.28 13.62 -10.39
C LEU A 106 19.63 13.44 -9.66
N GLY A 107 20.49 12.53 -10.13
CA GLY A 107 21.80 12.30 -9.54
C GLY A 107 21.77 11.56 -8.21
N TRP A 108 20.86 10.59 -8.06
CA TRP A 108 20.68 9.75 -6.86
C TRP A 108 20.39 10.57 -5.61
N PRO A 109 19.17 11.14 -5.48
CA PRO A 109 18.82 11.97 -4.34
C PRO A 109 19.00 11.21 -3.02
N VAL A 110 19.41 11.93 -1.99
CA VAL A 110 19.68 11.38 -0.65
C VAL A 110 18.85 12.14 0.36
N LEU A 111 18.14 11.42 1.23
CA LEU A 111 17.40 12.04 2.32
C LEU A 111 18.36 12.68 3.33
N PRO A 112 18.02 13.84 3.91
CA PRO A 112 18.85 14.47 4.93
C PRO A 112 18.97 13.58 6.18
N VAL A 113 20.15 13.56 6.79
CA VAL A 113 20.33 12.94 8.11
C VAL A 113 19.60 13.80 9.16
N LEU A 114 18.52 13.28 9.72
CA LEU A 114 17.74 13.97 10.76
C LEU A 114 18.44 13.83 12.12
N VAL A 115 19.25 14.82 12.51
CA VAL A 115 20.02 14.79 13.78
C VAL A 115 19.16 15.16 15.02
N ARG A 116 17.93 15.68 14.84
CA ARG A 116 17.05 16.12 15.95
C ARG A 116 15.56 15.76 15.78
N GLY A 117 15.22 14.85 14.87
CA GLY A 117 13.82 14.57 14.51
C GLY A 117 13.15 15.70 13.72
N TRP A 118 11.89 15.50 13.32
CA TRP A 118 11.08 16.51 12.64
C TRP A 118 10.81 17.69 13.59
N GLN A 119 11.51 18.80 13.40
CA GLN A 119 11.05 20.09 13.93
C GLN A 119 10.13 20.68 12.87
N SER A 120 8.82 20.65 13.14
CA SER A 120 7.83 21.35 12.32
C SER A 120 8.23 22.82 12.25
N VAL A 121 8.55 23.30 11.05
CA VAL A 121 8.70 24.73 10.80
C VAL A 121 7.28 25.28 10.81
N GLU A 122 6.90 25.97 11.88
CA GLU A 122 5.66 26.75 11.92
C GLU A 122 5.73 27.81 10.81
N SER A 123 4.80 27.73 9.87
CA SER A 123 4.54 28.72 8.83
C SER A 123 3.73 29.90 9.37
#